data_AF-A0A246TUG2-F1
#
_entry.id   AF-A0A246TUG2-F1
#
_cell.length_a   1.000
_cell.length_b   1.000
_cell.length_c   1.000
_cell.angle_alpha   90.00
_cell.angle_beta   90.00
_cell.angle_gamma   90.00
#
_symmetry.space_group_name_H-M   'P 1'
#
loop_
_entity.id
_entity.type
_entity.pdbx_description
1 polymer ?
#
loop_
_entity_poly.entity_id
_entity_poly.type
_entity_poly.pdbx_seq_one_letter_code
_entity_poly.pdbx_strand_id
1 'polypeptide(L)'
;MKNSIIALALAGSLASALATINAPVASAADSKEKCYGVALKGQNDCAAGKHDCAGKSTMSYDKASFKLVPTGTCTSMKTPKGHGSLMPA
;
A
#
# COMPACT_ATOMS: atom_id res chain seq x y z
N MET A 1 -46.10 6.24 -23.54
CA MET A 1 -45.40 5.69 -22.36
C MET A 1 -45.26 6.82 -21.35
N LYS A 2 -45.92 6.72 -20.20
CA LYS A 2 -45.89 7.74 -19.13
C LYS A 2 -44.71 7.42 -18.22
N ASN A 3 -43.62 8.17 -18.32
CA ASN A 3 -42.48 8.04 -17.42
C ASN A 3 -42.56 9.12 -16.34
N SER A 4 -42.79 8.66 -15.11
CA SER A 4 -42.95 9.46 -13.92
C SER A 4 -41.70 10.27 -13.61
N ILE A 5 -41.91 11.57 -13.49
CA ILE A 5 -41.00 12.56 -12.91
C ILE A 5 -41.20 12.50 -11.40
N ILE A 6 -40.21 12.03 -10.65
CA ILE A 6 -40.00 12.45 -9.26
C ILE A 6 -38.51 12.74 -9.10
N ALA A 7 -38.21 14.03 -9.22
CA ALA A 7 -36.94 14.60 -8.83
C ALA A 7 -36.85 14.57 -7.30
N LEU A 8 -35.84 13.90 -6.77
CA LEU A 8 -35.45 14.05 -5.37
C LEU A 8 -34.02 14.61 -5.35
N ALA A 9 -33.94 15.93 -5.40
CA ALA A 9 -32.74 16.69 -5.15
C ALA A 9 -32.44 16.66 -3.65
N LEU A 10 -31.33 16.03 -3.25
CA LEU A 10 -30.68 16.34 -1.97
C LEU A 10 -29.29 16.91 -2.26
N ALA A 11 -29.23 18.24 -2.15
CA ALA A 11 -28.00 19.00 -2.00
C ALA A 11 -27.33 18.65 -0.67
N GLY A 12 -26.01 18.49 -0.70
CA GLY A 12 -25.20 18.20 0.48
C GLY A 12 -23.73 18.15 0.12
N SER A 13 -23.17 19.30 -0.24
CA SER A 13 -21.75 19.51 -0.51
C SER A 13 -20.92 19.32 0.78
N LEU A 14 -20.14 18.26 0.85
CA LEU A 14 -18.99 18.17 1.76
C LEU A 14 -17.73 18.37 0.94
N ALA A 15 -17.32 19.63 0.84
CA ALA A 15 -16.00 20.01 0.40
C ALA A 15 -14.99 19.59 1.47
N SER A 16 -14.28 18.49 1.23
CA SER A 16 -12.97 18.25 1.85
C SER A 16 -11.93 18.31 0.74
N ALA A 17 -11.46 19.52 0.46
CA ALA A 17 -10.22 19.74 -0.29
C ALA A 17 -9.06 19.24 0.57
N LEU A 18 -8.80 17.93 0.56
CA LEU A 18 -7.54 17.42 1.04
C LEU A 18 -6.52 17.69 -0.07
N ALA A 19 -5.82 18.81 0.06
CA ALA A 19 -4.58 19.05 -0.65
C ALA A 19 -3.56 17.99 -0.20
N THR A 20 -3.64 16.78 -0.77
CA THR A 20 -2.52 15.85 -0.70
C THR A 20 -1.43 16.43 -1.57
N ILE A 21 -0.48 17.08 -0.91
CA ILE A 21 0.88 17.35 -1.36
C ILE A 21 1.28 16.43 -2.51
N ASN A 22 1.29 17.00 -3.70
CA ASN A 22 1.90 16.40 -4.88
C ASN A 22 3.41 16.49 -4.68
N ALA A 23 3.97 15.58 -3.88
CA ALA A 23 5.39 15.28 -3.98
C ALA A 23 5.53 14.29 -5.14
N PRO A 24 6.02 14.70 -6.32
CA PRO A 24 6.68 13.74 -7.18
C PRO A 24 7.89 13.26 -6.37
N VAL A 25 7.76 12.13 -5.69
CA VAL A 25 8.97 11.39 -5.31
C VAL A 25 9.65 11.09 -6.63
N ALA A 26 10.80 11.73 -6.80
CA ALA A 26 11.58 11.76 -8.03
C ALA A 26 11.61 10.36 -8.66
N SER A 27 11.39 10.29 -9.97
CA SER A 27 11.66 9.11 -10.78
C SER A 27 13.15 8.74 -10.67
N ALA A 28 13.52 8.06 -9.60
CA ALA A 28 14.71 7.22 -9.58
C ALA A 28 14.35 6.02 -10.45
N ALA A 29 14.76 6.07 -11.72
CA ALA A 29 14.64 5.02 -12.72
C ALA A 29 14.46 3.62 -12.08
N ASP A 30 13.22 3.09 -12.15
CA ASP A 30 12.76 1.72 -11.87
C ASP A 30 13.40 0.92 -10.72
N SER A 31 14.08 1.57 -9.79
CA SER A 31 14.82 0.89 -8.75
C SER A 31 13.87 0.56 -7.61
N LYS A 32 13.62 -0.73 -7.43
CA LYS A 32 12.84 -1.27 -6.32
C LYS A 32 13.77 -1.87 -5.29
N GLU A 33 13.44 -1.69 -4.02
CA GLU A 33 14.11 -2.33 -2.90
C GLU A 33 13.19 -3.35 -2.22
N LYS A 34 13.77 -4.40 -1.65
CA LYS A 34 13.02 -5.36 -0.82
C LYS A 34 12.70 -4.69 0.50
N CYS A 35 11.41 -4.56 0.81
CA CYS A 35 10.97 -4.04 2.08
C CYS A 35 10.20 -5.09 2.86
N TYR A 36 10.77 -5.51 3.98
CA TYR A 36 10.26 -6.55 4.86
C TYR A 36 9.29 -5.98 5.88
N GLY A 37 8.27 -6.75 6.25
CA GLY A 37 7.33 -6.36 7.30
C GLY A 37 6.29 -5.32 6.88
N VAL A 38 6.17 -4.97 5.59
CA VAL A 38 5.20 -3.96 5.10
C VAL A 38 3.99 -4.55 4.38
N ALA A 39 4.06 -5.80 3.93
CA ALA A 39 2.98 -6.42 3.19
C ALA A 39 1.80 -6.81 4.08
N LEU A 40 0.58 -6.67 3.58
CA LEU A 40 -0.60 -7.28 4.21
C LEU A 40 -0.65 -8.78 3.93
N LYS A 41 -1.48 -9.51 4.69
CA LYS A 41 -1.74 -10.94 4.45
C LYS A 41 -2.07 -11.18 2.97
N GLY A 42 -1.36 -12.14 2.36
CA GLY A 42 -1.55 -12.51 0.96
C GLY A 42 -1.15 -11.44 -0.07
N GLN A 43 -0.46 -10.37 0.34
CA GLN A 43 -0.07 -9.26 -0.55
C GLN A 43 1.44 -8.99 -0.55
N ASN A 44 2.23 -9.98 -0.15
CA ASN A 44 3.68 -9.96 -0.27
C ASN A 44 4.10 -10.35 -1.69
N ASP A 45 5.25 -9.87 -2.13
CA ASP A 45 5.82 -10.25 -3.42
C ASP A 45 6.66 -11.52 -3.30
N CYS A 46 7.33 -11.73 -2.14
CA CYS A 46 8.08 -12.96 -1.85
C CYS A 46 8.41 -13.04 -0.34
N ALA A 47 9.12 -14.08 0.08
CA ALA A 47 9.72 -14.20 1.42
C ALA A 47 11.18 -14.65 1.36
N ALA A 48 11.94 -14.30 2.38
CA ALA A 48 13.26 -14.86 2.63
C ALA A 48 13.13 -16.31 3.17
N GLY A 49 12.87 -17.26 2.28
CA GLY A 49 13.01 -18.70 2.55
C GLY A 49 11.92 -19.37 3.40
N LYS A 50 10.73 -18.79 3.55
CA LYS A 50 9.65 -19.35 4.39
C LYS A 50 8.45 -19.94 3.65
N HIS A 51 8.09 -19.41 2.48
CA HIS A 51 6.91 -19.85 1.73
C HIS A 51 7.11 -19.67 0.21
N ASP A 52 6.19 -20.21 -0.59
CA ASP A 52 6.26 -20.30 -2.07
C ASP A 52 6.03 -18.95 -2.80
N CYS A 53 6.70 -17.87 -2.34
CA CYS A 53 6.74 -16.55 -2.97
C CYS A 53 5.44 -15.71 -2.84
N ALA A 54 5.00 -15.07 -3.92
CA ALA A 54 3.98 -14.03 -3.93
C ALA A 54 2.63 -14.50 -3.37
N GLY A 55 2.02 -13.66 -2.54
CA GLY A 55 0.68 -13.89 -1.97
C GLY A 55 0.57 -15.07 -1.01
N LYS A 56 1.69 -15.63 -0.54
CA LYS A 56 1.69 -16.77 0.39
C LYS A 56 1.85 -16.39 1.85
N SER A 57 2.11 -15.12 2.17
CA SER A 57 2.20 -14.68 3.55
C SER A 57 0.85 -14.83 4.25
N THR A 58 0.82 -15.60 5.34
CA THR A 58 -0.41 -15.93 6.07
C THR A 58 -0.83 -14.86 7.08
N MET A 59 0.02 -13.86 7.33
CA MET A 59 -0.22 -12.77 8.27
C MET A 59 0.21 -11.42 7.69
N SER A 60 -0.42 -10.34 8.15
CA SER A 60 0.02 -8.99 7.81
C SER A 60 1.29 -8.61 8.55
N TYR A 61 2.15 -7.84 7.89
CA TYR A 61 3.41 -7.30 8.38
C TYR A 61 4.38 -8.40 8.84
N ASP A 62 4.43 -9.50 8.07
CA ASP A 62 5.41 -10.55 8.29
C ASP A 62 6.82 -10.03 7.98
N LYS A 63 7.72 -10.11 8.95
CA LYS A 63 9.10 -9.63 8.84
C LYS A 63 9.99 -10.52 7.96
N ALA A 64 9.56 -11.74 7.65
CA ALA A 64 10.24 -12.60 6.68
C ALA A 64 9.74 -12.37 5.24
N SER A 65 8.56 -11.78 5.09
CA SER A 65 7.94 -11.46 3.80
C SER A 65 8.29 -10.04 3.37
N PHE A 66 8.62 -9.87 2.09
CA PHE A 66 8.87 -8.54 1.53
C PHE A 66 7.88 -8.14 0.45
N LYS A 67 7.76 -6.83 0.29
CA LYS A 67 7.18 -6.16 -0.88
C LYS A 67 8.27 -5.34 -1.58
N LEU A 68 8.25 -5.30 -2.90
CA LEU A 68 9.09 -4.41 -3.69
C LEU A 68 8.50 -3.01 -3.65
N VAL A 69 9.26 -2.09 -3.07
CA VAL A 69 8.86 -0.69 -2.91
C VAL A 69 9.87 0.20 -3.63
N PRO A 70 9.55 1.46 -3.97
CA PRO A 70 10.54 2.38 -4.51
C PRO A 70 11.75 2.48 -3.58
N THR A 71 12.97 2.47 -4.14
CA THR A 71 14.20 2.60 -3.35
C THR A 71 14.16 3.82 -2.43
N GLY A 72 14.65 3.67 -1.20
CA GLY A 72 14.69 4.72 -0.18
C GLY A 72 13.38 4.96 0.57
N THR A 73 12.32 4.20 0.29
CA THR A 73 11.02 4.39 0.96
C THR A 73 10.80 3.43 2.13
N CYS A 74 11.45 2.27 2.13
CA CYS A 74 11.12 1.17 3.04
C CYS A 74 11.15 1.56 4.52
N THR A 75 12.23 2.18 4.97
CA THR A 75 12.42 2.56 6.38
C THR A 75 11.51 3.70 6.82
N SER A 76 10.96 4.46 5.87
CA SER A 76 9.99 5.53 6.11
C SER A 76 8.55 5.01 6.16
N MET A 77 8.29 3.80 5.66
CA MET A 77 6.96 3.19 5.69
C MET A 77 6.62 2.76 7.12
N LYS A 78 5.54 3.32 7.66
CA LYS A 78 5.03 2.98 8.99
C LYS A 78 3.89 1.98 8.89
N THR A 79 4.01 0.90 9.65
CA THR A 79 2.97 -0.10 9.83
C THR A 79 2.53 -0.16 11.30
N PRO A 80 1.40 -0.79 11.63
CA PRO A 80 1.03 -1.10 13.01
C PRO A 80 2.08 -1.91 13.79
N LYS A 81 2.99 -2.62 13.12
CA LYS A 81 4.08 -3.40 13.76
C LYS A 81 5.44 -2.69 13.75
N GLY A 82 5.49 -1.42 13.36
CA GLY A 82 6.72 -0.63 13.26
C GLY A 82 7.06 -0.24 11.83
N HIS A 83 8.29 0.22 11.62
CA HIS A 83 8.77 0.62 10.29
C HIS A 83 9.17 -0.58 9.44
N GLY A 84 9.14 -0.42 8.12
CA GLY A 84 9.70 -1.39 7.19
C GLY A 84 11.21 -1.59 7.40
N SER A 85 11.70 -2.77 7.03
CA SER A 85 13.13 -3.14 7.15
C SER A 85 13.70 -3.53 5.79
N LEU A 86 14.96 -3.16 5.52
CA LEU A 86 15.70 -3.62 4.34
C LEU A 86 16.29 -5.02 4.52
N MET A 87 16.22 -5.56 5.73
CA MET A 87 16.72 -6.88 6.10
C MET A 87 15.58 -7.77 6.62
N PRO A 88 15.54 -9.06 6.25
CA PRO A 88 14.61 -10.01 6.85
C PRO A 88 14.91 -10.21 8.34
N ALA A 89 13.88 -10.51 9.12
CA ALA A 89 14.00 -10.90 10.54
C ALA A 89 13.47 -12.31 10.78
#